data_AF-A0A432W128-F1
#
_entry.id   AF-A0A432W128-F1
#
_cell.length_a   1.000
_cell.length_b   1.000
_cell.length_c   1.000
_cell.angle_alpha   90.00
_cell.angle_beta   90.00
_cell.angle_gamma   90.00
#
_symmetry.space_group_name_H-M   'P 1'
#
loop_
_entity.id
_entity.type
_entity.pdbx_description
1 polymer ?
#
loop_
_entity_poly.entity_id
_entity_poly.type
_entity_poly.pdbx_seq_one_letter_code
_entity_poly.pdbx_strand_id
1 'polypeptide(L)'
;MHQRPFQLDKEQQRLAQRLTHLACRIDANQSVEQGLYIWGPVGRGKSMLMNHFFSQLQTPQKKRVHFHHFMAQIHRSLQSYSGQADPLQSIAADWAAEYRVLCLDEFMVEDIGDAMLLGTLWRHLFDLEMILITTSNTPPEKLYYNGLQRQRFLPTIDLLMKHCEVLHLDGGKDYRLTQNKTMPHYLLNGSKAQLRELTEQRFGQTEPVHQVQVMNRTINCLWQNENIIAFNFMELCSGPRSQRDYMELASRFRAIAVHQVPEFSYIPDKELVHGVEESYQREQQQLYVSKLDNEARRFIALVDECYDRNCLLLVSAQVPPEQLYQARQLAVPFQRCNSRLYEMQRW
;
A
#
# COMPACT_ATOMS: atom_id res chain seq x y z
N MET A 1 5.03 -30.55 -17.23
CA MET A 1 5.23 -29.20 -17.82
C MET A 1 6.39 -28.53 -17.10
N HIS A 2 7.52 -28.36 -17.78
CA HIS A 2 8.71 -27.72 -17.22
C HIS A 2 8.42 -26.25 -16.92
N GLN A 3 8.47 -25.87 -15.64
CA GLN A 3 8.54 -24.46 -15.22
C GLN A 3 9.81 -23.87 -15.85
N ARG A 4 9.64 -22.96 -16.81
CA ARG A 4 10.78 -22.16 -17.30
C ARG A 4 11.32 -21.36 -16.10
N PRO A 5 12.64 -21.34 -15.87
CA PRO A 5 13.23 -20.55 -14.80
C PRO A 5 12.81 -19.07 -14.97
N PHE A 6 12.44 -18.44 -13.85
CA PHE A 6 12.07 -17.04 -13.80
C PHE A 6 13.26 -16.19 -14.27
N GLN A 7 13.20 -15.72 -15.51
CA GLN A 7 14.29 -14.94 -16.10
C GLN A 7 13.94 -13.46 -15.97
N LEU A 8 14.69 -12.76 -15.11
CA LEU A 8 14.61 -11.31 -14.96
C LEU A 8 14.84 -10.63 -16.31
N ASP A 9 14.07 -9.58 -16.61
CA ASP A 9 14.35 -8.73 -17.77
C ASP A 9 15.65 -7.91 -17.59
N LYS A 10 16.09 -7.21 -18.64
CA LYS A 10 17.35 -6.45 -18.61
C LYS A 10 17.37 -5.36 -17.53
N GLU A 11 16.24 -4.68 -17.30
CA GLU A 11 16.16 -3.60 -16.31
C GLU A 11 16.15 -4.16 -14.89
N GLN A 12 15.43 -5.26 -14.68
CA GLN A 12 15.43 -6.02 -13.43
C GLN A 12 16.80 -6.61 -13.12
N GLN A 13 17.53 -7.12 -14.11
CA GLN A 13 18.90 -7.59 -13.94
C GLN A 13 19.84 -6.46 -13.52
N ARG A 14 19.73 -5.29 -14.15
CA ARG A 14 20.51 -4.10 -13.78
C ARG A 14 20.21 -3.67 -12.35
N LEU A 15 18.93 -3.61 -11.97
CA LEU A 15 18.51 -3.26 -10.62
C LEU A 15 18.98 -4.30 -9.59
N ALA A 16 18.85 -5.60 -9.90
CA ALA A 16 19.33 -6.68 -9.03
C ALA A 16 20.86 -6.58 -8.81
N GLN A 17 21.64 -6.39 -9.87
CA GLN A 17 23.09 -6.17 -9.78
C GLN A 17 23.42 -4.96 -8.90
N ARG A 18 22.68 -3.86 -9.06
CA ARG A 18 22.90 -2.64 -8.29
C ARG A 18 22.58 -2.84 -6.80
N LEU A 19 21.48 -3.53 -6.49
CA LEU A 19 21.11 -3.92 -5.13
C LEU A 19 22.13 -4.87 -4.51
N THR A 20 22.63 -5.86 -5.25
CA THR A 20 23.69 -6.77 -4.77
C THR A 20 24.97 -6.02 -4.46
N HIS A 21 25.42 -5.13 -5.35
CA HIS A 21 26.60 -4.30 -5.10
C HIS A 21 26.42 -3.41 -3.85
N LEU A 22 25.23 -2.83 -3.69
CA LEU A 22 24.90 -2.04 -2.49
C LEU A 22 24.95 -2.90 -1.22
N ALA A 23 24.37 -4.10 -1.25
CA ALA A 23 24.39 -5.03 -0.13
C ALA A 23 25.81 -5.41 0.28
N CYS A 24 26.67 -5.74 -0.69
CA CYS A 24 28.08 -6.04 -0.43
C CYS A 24 28.81 -4.88 0.28
N ARG A 25 28.57 -3.64 -0.12
CA ARG A 25 29.17 -2.47 0.55
C ARG A 25 28.64 -2.27 1.96
N ILE A 26 27.33 -2.42 2.17
CA ILE A 26 26.69 -2.31 3.49
C ILE A 26 27.26 -3.37 4.43
N ASP A 27 27.29 -4.63 4.01
CA ASP A 27 27.75 -5.74 4.85
C ASP A 27 29.26 -5.70 5.09
N ALA A 28 30.04 -5.14 4.16
CA ALA A 28 31.47 -4.84 4.36
C ALA A 28 31.72 -3.59 5.20
N ASN A 29 30.67 -2.94 5.72
CA ASN A 29 30.70 -1.69 6.45
C ASN A 29 31.48 -0.57 5.73
N GLN A 30 31.42 -0.55 4.40
CA GLN A 30 32.05 0.47 3.57
C GLN A 30 31.16 1.72 3.52
N SER A 31 31.75 2.85 3.10
CA SER A 31 30.97 4.05 2.81
C SER A 31 29.95 3.75 1.70
N VAL A 32 28.75 4.28 1.82
CA VAL A 32 27.70 4.20 0.81
C VAL A 32 27.30 5.62 0.49
N GLU A 33 27.60 6.08 -0.72
CA GLU A 33 27.36 7.46 -1.12
C GLU A 33 25.88 7.75 -1.36
N GLN A 34 25.14 6.76 -1.88
CA GLN A 34 23.73 6.91 -2.24
C GLN A 34 22.94 5.63 -1.98
N GLY A 35 21.73 5.83 -1.47
CA GLY A 35 20.65 4.85 -1.48
C GLY A 35 20.02 4.69 -2.86
N LEU A 36 18.83 4.07 -2.94
CA LEU A 36 18.14 3.79 -4.20
C LEU A 36 16.70 4.27 -4.15
N TYR A 37 16.28 5.00 -5.18
CA TYR A 37 14.89 5.34 -5.44
C TYR A 37 14.41 4.56 -6.68
N ILE A 38 13.66 3.48 -6.45
CA ILE A 38 13.19 2.57 -7.49
C ILE A 38 11.76 2.95 -7.87
N TRP A 39 11.53 3.35 -9.11
CA TRP A 39 10.20 3.74 -9.55
C TRP A 39 9.78 3.08 -10.86
N GLY A 40 8.48 3.02 -11.09
CA GLY A 40 7.89 2.48 -12.31
C GLY A 40 6.47 2.00 -12.07
N PRO A 41 5.76 1.49 -13.09
CA PRO A 41 4.39 1.03 -12.94
C PRO A 41 4.23 -0.11 -11.91
N VAL A 42 2.98 -0.35 -11.50
CA VAL A 42 2.63 -1.52 -10.68
C VAL A 42 2.93 -2.81 -11.44
N GLY A 43 3.26 -3.89 -10.72
CA GLY A 43 3.51 -5.19 -11.34
C GLY A 43 4.89 -5.40 -11.97
N ARG A 44 5.80 -4.43 -11.85
CA ARG A 44 7.16 -4.51 -12.42
C ARG A 44 8.20 -5.24 -11.55
N GLY A 45 7.84 -5.64 -10.32
CA GLY A 45 8.72 -6.39 -9.43
C GLY A 45 9.60 -5.54 -8.51
N LYS A 46 9.34 -4.23 -8.37
CA LYS A 46 10.11 -3.32 -7.49
C LYS A 46 10.23 -3.84 -6.05
N SER A 47 9.10 -4.10 -5.39
CA SER A 47 9.07 -4.61 -4.01
C SER A 47 9.59 -6.04 -3.90
N MET A 48 9.49 -6.85 -4.96
CA MET A 48 10.08 -8.20 -4.99
C MET A 48 11.61 -8.12 -4.95
N LEU A 49 12.22 -7.28 -5.81
CA LEU A 49 13.67 -7.09 -5.84
C LEU A 49 14.18 -6.45 -4.55
N MET A 50 13.46 -5.47 -4.00
CA MET A 50 13.79 -4.89 -2.70
C MET A 50 13.66 -5.90 -1.56
N ASN A 51 12.64 -6.78 -1.57
CA ASN A 51 12.51 -7.86 -0.59
C ASN A 51 13.68 -8.84 -0.67
N HIS A 52 14.08 -9.22 -1.88
CA HIS A 52 15.23 -10.10 -2.09
C HIS A 52 16.51 -9.47 -1.50
N PHE A 53 16.77 -8.20 -1.81
CA PHE A 53 17.85 -7.43 -1.21
C PHE A 53 17.79 -7.40 0.32
N PHE A 54 16.63 -7.06 0.89
CA PHE A 54 16.44 -6.99 2.34
C PHE A 54 16.70 -8.34 3.01
N SER A 55 16.25 -9.45 2.40
CA SER A 55 16.46 -10.80 2.92
C SER A 55 17.92 -11.24 2.88
N GLN A 56 18.71 -10.73 1.93
CA GLN A 56 20.11 -11.09 1.73
C GLN A 56 21.09 -10.27 2.58
N LEU A 57 20.71 -9.05 2.98
CA LEU A 57 21.55 -8.21 3.84
C LEU A 57 21.91 -8.96 5.13
N GLN A 58 23.20 -9.00 5.48
CA GLN A 58 23.69 -9.65 6.69
C GLN A 58 23.59 -8.74 7.91
N THR A 59 23.65 -7.41 7.71
CA THR A 59 23.49 -6.46 8.81
C THR A 59 22.13 -6.61 9.50
N PRO A 60 22.10 -6.69 10.86
CA PRO A 60 20.85 -6.66 11.61
C PRO A 60 20.26 -5.24 11.70
N GLN A 61 21.06 -4.19 11.43
CA GLN A 61 20.66 -2.78 11.49
C GLN A 61 19.89 -2.36 10.24
N LYS A 62 18.80 -3.06 9.95
CA LYS A 62 17.94 -2.84 8.78
C LYS A 62 16.47 -2.86 9.19
N LYS A 63 15.68 -1.98 8.58
CA LYS A 63 14.23 -1.91 8.78
C LYS A 63 13.52 -1.87 7.43
N ARG A 64 12.43 -2.61 7.31
CA ARG A 64 11.53 -2.55 6.17
C ARG A 64 10.14 -2.17 6.63
N VAL A 65 9.52 -1.21 5.96
CA VAL A 65 8.21 -0.68 6.36
C VAL A 65 7.48 -0.11 5.14
N HIS A 66 6.15 -0.22 5.13
CA HIS A 66 5.30 0.45 4.16
C HIS A 66 5.12 1.93 4.50
N PHE A 67 4.98 2.79 3.49
CA PHE A 67 4.93 4.23 3.67
C PHE A 67 3.92 4.74 4.71
N HIS A 68 2.67 4.25 4.68
CA HIS A 68 1.65 4.71 5.62
C HIS A 68 1.96 4.27 7.07
N HIS A 69 2.55 3.10 7.27
CA HIS A 69 3.04 2.66 8.58
C HIS A 69 4.22 3.51 9.06
N PHE A 70 5.11 3.90 8.15
CA PHE A 70 6.20 4.83 8.44
C PHE A 70 5.66 6.18 8.90
N MET A 71 4.69 6.76 8.19
CA MET A 71 4.02 8.00 8.61
C MET A 71 3.31 7.85 9.95
N ALA A 72 2.61 6.73 10.19
CA ALA A 72 1.97 6.45 11.47
C ALA A 72 2.97 6.33 12.62
N GLN A 73 4.19 5.85 12.35
CA GLN A 73 5.29 5.84 13.33
C GLN A 73 5.78 7.26 13.63
N ILE A 74 6.00 8.10 12.60
CA ILE A 74 6.37 9.52 12.79
C ILE A 74 5.35 10.22 13.67
N HIS A 75 4.06 10.16 13.30
CA HIS A 75 2.98 10.82 14.05
C HIS A 75 2.87 10.35 15.50
N ARG A 76 3.12 9.07 15.76
CA ARG A 76 3.15 8.52 17.13
C ARG A 76 4.35 9.01 17.91
N SER A 77 5.54 8.98 17.31
CA SER A 77 6.76 9.43 17.96
C SER A 77 6.73 10.94 18.26
N LEU A 78 6.09 11.74 17.41
CA LEU A 78 5.89 13.17 17.67
C LEU A 78 5.14 13.45 18.99
N GLN A 79 4.26 12.55 19.43
CA GLN A 79 3.54 12.71 20.71
C GLN A 79 4.49 12.59 21.91
N SER A 80 5.47 11.69 21.84
CA SER A 80 6.48 11.49 22.88
C SER A 80 7.47 12.65 22.98
N TYR A 81 7.64 13.41 21.91
CA TYR A 81 8.57 14.54 21.80
C TYR A 81 7.85 15.90 21.79
N SER A 82 6.61 15.94 22.26
CA SER A 82 5.81 17.17 22.29
C SER A 82 6.50 18.27 23.13
N GLY A 83 6.58 19.48 22.57
CA GLY A 83 7.17 20.65 23.22
C GLY A 83 8.65 20.89 22.91
N GLN A 84 9.31 20.00 22.17
CA GLN A 84 10.64 20.26 21.62
C GLN A 84 10.60 21.17 20.40
N ALA A 85 11.66 21.95 20.19
CA ALA A 85 11.77 22.86 19.04
C ALA A 85 11.87 22.11 17.70
N ASP A 86 12.61 21.00 17.67
CA ASP A 86 12.70 20.10 16.51
C ASP A 86 12.59 18.63 16.96
N PRO A 87 11.36 18.12 17.17
CA PRO A 87 11.15 16.74 17.61
C PRO A 87 11.62 15.71 16.56
N LEU A 88 11.68 16.09 15.27
CA LEU A 88 12.10 15.19 14.20
C LEU A 88 13.59 14.88 14.25
N GLN A 89 14.41 15.78 14.80
CA GLN A 89 15.83 15.52 15.05
C GLN A 89 16.01 14.39 16.07
N SER A 90 15.28 14.41 17.18
CA SER A 90 15.33 13.35 18.19
C SER A 90 14.81 12.02 17.66
N ILE A 91 13.72 12.05 16.89
CA ILE A 91 13.19 10.85 16.22
C ILE A 91 14.23 10.25 15.26
N ALA A 92 14.93 11.08 14.48
CA ALA A 92 15.99 10.63 13.59
C ALA A 92 17.15 9.99 14.36
N ALA A 93 17.57 10.59 15.48
CA ALA A 93 18.64 10.05 16.33
C ALA A 93 18.28 8.67 16.91
N ASP A 94 17.07 8.51 17.43
CA ASP A 94 16.58 7.23 17.95
C ASP A 94 16.58 6.14 16.87
N TRP A 95 16.12 6.50 15.67
CA TRP A 95 16.00 5.56 14.56
C TRP A 95 17.36 5.18 13.98
N ALA A 96 18.28 6.13 13.86
CA ALA A 96 19.65 5.87 13.42
C ALA A 96 20.43 4.98 14.42
N ALA A 97 20.06 4.99 15.71
CA ALA A 97 20.62 4.06 16.69
C ALA A 97 20.10 2.62 16.50
N GLU A 98 18.87 2.45 16.00
CA GLU A 98 18.23 1.15 15.80
C GLU A 98 18.63 0.52 14.44
N TYR A 99 18.63 1.30 13.36
CA TYR A 99 18.90 0.81 12.02
C TYR A 99 19.64 1.83 11.16
N ARG A 100 20.51 1.33 10.27
CA ARG A 100 21.27 2.11 9.28
C ARG A 100 20.63 2.05 7.89
N VAL A 101 19.92 0.95 7.59
CA VAL A 101 19.30 0.72 6.29
C VAL A 101 17.77 0.77 6.42
N LEU A 102 17.12 1.69 5.73
CA LEU A 102 15.67 1.82 5.67
C LEU A 102 15.15 1.43 4.29
N CYS A 103 14.42 0.32 4.22
CA CYS A 103 13.68 -0.12 3.04
C CYS A 103 12.22 0.36 3.14
N LEU A 104 11.86 1.37 2.36
CA LEU A 104 10.55 2.00 2.39
C LEU A 104 9.72 1.61 1.16
N ASP A 105 8.69 0.78 1.36
CA ASP A 105 7.82 0.34 0.29
C ASP A 105 6.69 1.34 0.00
N GLU A 106 6.39 1.51 -1.29
CA GLU A 106 5.25 2.27 -1.80
C GLU A 106 5.25 3.74 -1.35
N PHE A 107 6.41 4.38 -1.46
CA PHE A 107 6.56 5.79 -1.14
C PHE A 107 5.70 6.67 -2.04
N MET A 108 4.81 7.44 -1.41
CA MET A 108 3.90 8.36 -2.06
C MET A 108 3.57 9.49 -1.09
N VAL A 109 3.26 10.69 -1.58
CA VAL A 109 2.95 11.84 -0.73
C VAL A 109 1.67 12.48 -1.27
N GLU A 110 0.64 12.56 -0.44
CA GLU A 110 -0.69 13.03 -0.83
C GLU A 110 -1.11 14.34 -0.14
N ASP A 111 -0.56 14.66 1.03
CA ASP A 111 -0.87 15.89 1.78
C ASP A 111 0.39 16.71 2.15
N ILE A 112 0.17 18.00 2.40
CA ILE A 112 1.25 18.96 2.70
C ILE A 112 1.85 18.74 4.11
N GLY A 113 1.06 18.23 5.06
CA GLY A 113 1.53 18.01 6.43
C GLY A 113 2.60 16.94 6.46
N ASP A 114 2.29 15.78 5.89
CA ASP A 114 3.21 14.66 5.74
C ASP A 114 4.43 15.06 4.88
N ALA A 115 4.21 15.83 3.80
CA ALA A 115 5.30 16.35 2.97
C ALA A 115 6.33 17.18 3.76
N MET A 116 5.87 18.04 4.67
CA MET A 116 6.75 18.89 5.49
C MET A 116 7.48 18.07 6.56
N LEU A 117 6.78 17.12 7.20
CA LEU A 117 7.41 16.21 8.18
C LEU A 117 8.53 15.40 7.52
N LEU A 118 8.27 14.83 6.35
CA LEU A 118 9.25 14.07 5.59
C LEU A 118 10.48 14.91 5.23
N GLY A 119 10.29 16.15 4.78
CA GLY A 119 11.40 17.02 4.39
C GLY A 119 12.40 17.27 5.52
N THR A 120 11.90 17.56 6.72
CA THR A 120 12.75 17.76 7.89
C THR A 120 13.37 16.46 8.38
N LEU A 121 12.59 15.38 8.44
CA LEU A 121 13.08 14.08 8.91
C LEU A 121 14.18 13.52 8.00
N TRP A 122 14.00 13.58 6.67
CA TRP A 122 15.00 13.08 5.72
C TRP A 122 16.33 13.81 5.85
N ARG A 123 16.31 15.12 6.13
CA ARG A 123 17.53 15.90 6.34
C ARG A 123 18.35 15.31 7.48
N HIS A 124 17.71 15.12 8.64
CA HIS A 124 18.36 14.55 9.82
C HIS A 124 18.81 13.10 9.60
N LEU A 125 17.98 12.27 8.97
CA LEU A 125 18.33 10.87 8.70
C LEU A 125 19.54 10.75 7.75
N PHE A 126 19.63 11.60 6.72
CA PHE A 126 20.77 11.60 5.81
C PHE A 126 22.04 12.20 6.43
N ASP A 127 21.92 13.20 7.30
CA ASP A 127 23.05 13.73 8.08
C ASP A 127 23.62 12.68 9.05
N LEU A 128 22.79 11.71 9.46
CA LEU A 128 23.18 10.53 10.25
C LEU A 128 23.59 9.32 9.38
N GLU A 129 23.87 9.54 8.09
CA GLU A 129 24.31 8.51 7.13
C GLU A 129 23.34 7.32 6.95
N MET A 130 22.05 7.52 7.20
CA MET A 130 21.04 6.49 6.94
C MET A 130 20.90 6.23 5.44
N ILE A 131 20.86 4.96 5.07
CA ILE A 131 20.75 4.51 3.68
C ILE A 131 19.27 4.22 3.37
N LEU A 132 18.67 5.01 2.49
CA LEU A 132 17.30 4.82 2.03
C LEU A 132 17.25 3.95 0.76
N ILE A 133 16.47 2.87 0.79
CA ILE A 133 16.06 2.14 -0.42
C ILE A 133 14.54 2.24 -0.48
N THR A 134 13.98 2.81 -1.52
CA THR A 134 12.54 3.00 -1.62
C THR A 134 11.95 2.57 -2.95
N THR A 135 10.70 2.13 -2.92
CA THR A 135 9.91 1.80 -4.11
C THR A 135 8.76 2.79 -4.28
N SER A 136 8.51 3.29 -5.49
CA SER A 136 7.37 4.16 -5.79
C SER A 136 6.76 3.86 -7.16
N ASN A 137 5.51 4.27 -7.36
CA ASN A 137 4.89 4.30 -8.69
C ASN A 137 5.10 5.64 -9.40
N THR A 138 5.70 6.62 -8.73
CA THR A 138 5.88 7.99 -9.20
C THR A 138 7.37 8.33 -9.19
N PRO A 139 7.93 8.98 -10.23
CA PRO A 139 9.31 9.46 -10.17
C PRO A 139 9.45 10.58 -9.13
N PRO A 140 10.64 10.79 -8.53
CA PRO A 140 10.84 11.80 -7.47
C PRO A 140 10.34 13.19 -7.84
N GLU A 141 10.62 13.65 -9.07
CA GLU A 141 10.21 14.97 -9.59
C GLU A 141 8.68 15.17 -9.59
N LYS A 142 7.92 14.09 -9.72
CA LYS A 142 6.44 14.10 -9.73
C LYS A 142 5.84 13.75 -8.36
N LEU A 143 6.64 13.58 -7.32
CA LEU A 143 6.11 13.45 -5.97
C LEU A 143 5.35 14.73 -5.59
N TYR A 144 4.17 14.52 -5.01
CA TYR A 144 3.28 15.61 -4.60
C TYR A 144 2.99 16.62 -5.73
N TYR A 145 2.95 16.13 -6.98
CA TYR A 145 2.68 16.96 -8.16
C TYR A 145 1.30 17.62 -8.04
N ASN A 146 1.22 18.94 -8.28
CA ASN A 146 0.05 19.79 -8.03
C ASN A 146 -0.46 19.86 -6.58
N GLY A 147 0.32 19.38 -5.61
CA GLY A 147 0.00 19.52 -4.20
C GLY A 147 -0.01 20.97 -3.73
N LEU A 148 -0.80 21.26 -2.70
CA LEU A 148 -0.89 22.59 -2.08
C LEU A 148 0.50 23.02 -1.59
N GLN A 149 0.96 24.21 -1.98
CA GLN A 149 2.29 24.73 -1.62
C GLN A 149 3.47 23.80 -2.00
N ARG A 150 3.35 23.03 -3.11
CA ARG A 150 4.41 22.12 -3.61
C ARG A 150 5.82 22.73 -3.63
N GLN A 151 5.96 24.04 -3.86
CA GLN A 151 7.26 24.74 -3.81
C GLN A 151 8.03 24.47 -2.50
N ARG A 152 7.33 24.32 -1.37
CA ARG A 152 7.94 24.00 -0.06
C ARG A 152 8.46 22.57 0.02
N PHE A 153 7.96 21.67 -0.82
CA PHE A 153 8.38 20.26 -0.88
C PHE A 153 9.52 20.02 -1.88
N LEU A 154 9.79 20.96 -2.80
CA LEU A 154 10.90 20.86 -3.75
C LEU A 154 12.27 20.57 -3.08
N PRO A 155 12.64 21.22 -1.95
CA PRO A 155 13.89 20.90 -1.25
C PRO A 155 13.98 19.44 -0.80
N THR A 156 12.85 18.81 -0.46
CA THR A 156 12.80 17.38 -0.11
C THR A 156 13.07 16.50 -1.33
N ILE A 157 12.54 16.89 -2.50
CA ILE A 157 12.82 16.18 -3.75
C ILE A 157 14.30 16.30 -4.10
N ASP A 158 14.89 17.49 -3.97
CA ASP A 158 16.32 17.71 -4.19
C ASP A 158 17.18 16.87 -3.25
N LEU A 159 16.76 16.77 -1.98
CA LEU A 159 17.42 15.94 -0.98
C LEU A 159 17.36 14.45 -1.36
N LEU A 160 16.20 13.95 -1.79
CA LEU A 160 16.07 12.57 -2.28
C LEU A 160 16.94 12.32 -3.51
N MET A 161 16.98 13.24 -4.48
CA MET A 161 17.81 13.10 -5.68
C MET A 161 19.32 13.16 -5.37
N LYS A 162 19.71 13.90 -4.33
CA LYS A 162 21.10 13.95 -3.86
C LYS A 162 21.53 12.62 -3.21
N HIS A 163 20.69 12.07 -2.35
CA HIS A 163 21.03 10.90 -1.52
C HIS A 163 20.57 9.56 -2.10
N CYS A 164 19.83 9.54 -3.21
CA CYS A 164 19.39 8.31 -3.86
C CYS A 164 19.68 8.34 -5.36
N GLU A 165 20.24 7.23 -5.86
CA GLU A 165 20.27 6.96 -7.29
C GLU A 165 18.86 6.56 -7.75
N VAL A 166 18.34 7.24 -8.77
CA VAL A 166 16.99 7.03 -9.29
C VAL A 166 17.02 5.96 -10.40
N LEU A 167 16.32 4.85 -10.18
CA LEU A 167 16.24 3.74 -11.11
C LEU A 167 14.80 3.52 -11.57
N HIS A 168 14.59 3.55 -12.88
CA HIS A 168 13.30 3.27 -13.51
C HIS A 168 13.18 1.78 -13.87
N LEU A 169 12.01 1.20 -13.60
CA LEU A 169 11.69 -0.20 -13.88
C LEU A 169 10.38 -0.29 -14.67
N ASP A 170 10.47 -0.35 -16.00
CA ASP A 170 9.33 -0.42 -16.92
C ASP A 170 9.56 -1.44 -18.05
N GLY A 171 9.99 -2.64 -17.68
CA GLY A 171 10.25 -3.78 -18.59
C GLY A 171 9.04 -4.34 -19.36
N GLY A 172 7.94 -3.58 -19.49
CA GLY A 172 6.80 -3.88 -20.38
C GLY A 172 5.86 -5.01 -19.94
N LYS A 173 6.34 -6.05 -19.25
CA LYS A 173 5.51 -7.16 -18.78
C LYS A 173 5.08 -6.99 -17.33
N ASP A 174 3.77 -7.09 -17.08
CA ASP A 174 3.24 -7.27 -15.73
C ASP A 174 3.36 -8.77 -15.40
N TYR A 175 4.41 -9.11 -14.65
CA TYR A 175 4.73 -10.51 -14.33
C TYR A 175 3.72 -11.15 -13.37
N ARG A 176 2.77 -10.38 -12.82
CA ARG A 176 1.71 -10.88 -11.96
C ARG A 176 0.67 -11.69 -12.74
N LEU A 177 0.58 -11.57 -14.07
CA LEU A 177 -0.51 -12.10 -14.90
C LEU A 177 -0.30 -13.54 -15.42
N THR A 178 0.85 -14.17 -15.21
CA THR A 178 1.22 -15.42 -15.91
C THR A 178 0.99 -16.72 -15.15
N GLN A 179 0.05 -16.79 -14.22
CA GLN A 179 -0.27 -18.05 -13.52
C GLN A 179 -1.79 -18.28 -13.53
N ASN A 180 -2.22 -19.47 -13.95
CA ASN A 180 -3.56 -19.98 -13.65
C ASN A 180 -3.68 -20.03 -12.13
N LYS A 181 -4.20 -18.96 -11.54
CA LYS A 181 -4.25 -18.78 -10.09
C LYS A 181 -5.55 -19.36 -9.57
N THR A 182 -5.46 -20.53 -8.95
CA THR A 182 -6.50 -20.99 -8.02
C THR A 182 -6.69 -19.91 -6.95
N MET A 183 -7.92 -19.46 -6.73
CA MET A 183 -8.27 -18.48 -5.69
C MET A 183 -9.10 -19.14 -4.58
N PRO A 184 -8.51 -19.94 -3.68
CA PRO A 184 -9.24 -20.64 -2.64
C PRO A 184 -9.95 -19.72 -1.63
N HIS A 185 -9.58 -18.44 -1.56
CA HIS A 185 -10.14 -17.45 -0.64
C HIS A 185 -10.99 -16.38 -1.33
N TYR A 186 -11.30 -16.57 -2.61
CA TYR A 186 -12.14 -15.66 -3.39
C TYR A 186 -13.28 -16.41 -4.06
N LEU A 187 -14.50 -16.09 -3.64
CA LEU A 187 -15.72 -16.70 -4.15
C LEU A 187 -16.38 -15.76 -5.15
N LEU A 188 -16.42 -16.18 -6.42
CA LEU A 188 -17.19 -15.48 -7.45
C LEU A 188 -18.69 -15.73 -7.21
N ASN A 189 -19.43 -14.66 -6.94
CA ASN A 189 -20.85 -14.70 -6.57
C ASN A 189 -21.18 -15.67 -5.41
N GLY A 190 -20.22 -15.87 -4.50
CA GLY A 190 -20.40 -16.78 -3.37
C GLY A 190 -21.44 -16.27 -2.39
N SER A 191 -22.38 -17.12 -1.99
CA SER A 191 -23.38 -16.80 -0.96
C SER A 191 -22.74 -16.60 0.43
N LYS A 192 -23.48 -15.96 1.34
CA LYS A 192 -23.07 -15.81 2.75
C LYS A 192 -22.78 -17.17 3.41
N ALA A 193 -23.54 -18.21 3.06
CA ALA A 193 -23.34 -19.56 3.59
C ALA A 193 -22.04 -20.19 3.08
N GLN A 194 -21.74 -20.07 1.78
CA GLN A 194 -20.49 -20.57 1.20
C GLN A 194 -19.27 -19.84 1.76
N LEU A 195 -19.36 -18.52 1.97
CA LEU A 195 -18.30 -17.76 2.61
C LEU A 195 -18.07 -18.22 4.05
N ARG A 196 -19.15 -18.45 4.81
CA ARG A 196 -19.09 -18.97 6.17
C ARG A 196 -18.48 -20.37 6.21
N GLU A 197 -18.90 -21.26 5.33
CA GLU A 197 -18.36 -22.62 5.24
C GLU A 197 -16.85 -22.60 4.97
N LEU A 198 -16.41 -21.81 3.98
CA LEU A 198 -14.99 -21.63 3.68
C LEU A 198 -14.20 -21.10 4.89
N THR A 199 -14.80 -20.18 5.64
CA THR A 199 -14.19 -19.68 6.87
C THR A 199 -14.10 -20.75 7.95
N GLU A 200 -15.18 -21.49 8.21
CA GLU A 200 -15.23 -22.48 9.27
C GLU A 200 -14.29 -23.67 8.99
N GLN A 201 -14.07 -24.01 7.71
CA GLN A 201 -13.08 -24.99 7.29
C GLN A 201 -11.64 -24.62 7.69
N ARG A 202 -11.29 -23.32 7.72
CA ARG A 202 -9.91 -22.85 7.97
C ARG A 202 -9.69 -22.27 9.36
N PHE A 203 -10.70 -21.63 9.96
CA PHE A 203 -10.58 -20.87 11.21
C PHE A 203 -11.45 -21.41 12.35
N GLY A 204 -12.15 -22.53 12.14
CA GLY A 204 -13.06 -23.13 13.10
C GLY A 204 -14.44 -22.49 13.10
N GLN A 205 -15.37 -23.06 13.87
CA GLN A 205 -16.77 -22.63 13.93
C GLN A 205 -16.91 -21.15 14.27
N THR A 206 -17.92 -20.50 13.69
CA THR A 206 -18.20 -19.07 13.89
C THR A 206 -19.57 -18.89 14.54
N GLU A 207 -19.71 -17.81 15.30
CA GLU A 207 -20.97 -17.43 15.92
C GLU A 207 -21.54 -16.17 15.26
N PRO A 208 -22.87 -16.09 15.05
CA PRO A 208 -23.50 -14.88 14.57
C PRO A 208 -23.26 -13.74 15.55
N VAL A 209 -22.75 -12.63 15.06
CA VAL A 209 -22.52 -11.42 15.85
C VAL A 209 -23.05 -10.25 15.07
N HIS A 210 -23.88 -9.45 15.74
CA HIS A 210 -24.56 -8.35 15.07
C HIS A 210 -23.68 -7.11 14.93
N GLN A 211 -22.80 -6.83 15.89
CA GLN A 211 -22.00 -5.61 15.91
C GLN A 211 -20.63 -5.81 16.56
N VAL A 212 -19.64 -5.09 16.08
CA VAL A 212 -18.32 -4.95 16.71
C VAL A 212 -17.97 -3.48 16.85
N GLN A 213 -17.31 -3.12 17.95
CA GLN A 213 -16.74 -1.80 18.12
C GLN A 213 -15.32 -1.79 17.53
N VAL A 214 -15.08 -0.85 16.62
CA VAL A 214 -13.78 -0.55 16.01
C VAL A 214 -13.51 0.93 16.25
N MET A 215 -12.43 1.24 16.95
CA MET A 215 -12.11 2.57 17.45
C MET A 215 -13.32 3.11 18.24
N ASN A 216 -13.86 4.26 17.82
CA ASN A 216 -15.03 4.90 18.43
C ASN A 216 -16.31 4.65 17.62
N ARG A 217 -16.38 3.56 16.85
CA ARG A 217 -17.47 3.30 15.90
C ARG A 217 -18.00 1.87 16.02
N THR A 218 -19.31 1.73 15.91
CA THR A 218 -19.97 0.43 15.80
C THR A 218 -20.11 0.04 14.33
N ILE A 219 -19.76 -1.20 14.00
CA ILE A 219 -19.88 -1.76 12.64
C ILE A 219 -20.73 -3.02 12.73
N ASN A 220 -21.72 -3.16 11.85
CA ASN A 220 -22.53 -4.37 11.79
C ASN A 220 -21.71 -5.53 11.20
N CYS A 221 -21.75 -6.67 11.87
CA CYS A 221 -21.04 -7.88 11.46
C CYS A 221 -22.03 -8.97 11.02
N LEU A 222 -21.50 -9.97 10.33
CA LEU A 222 -22.26 -11.18 10.00
C LEU A 222 -22.07 -12.25 11.07
N TRP A 223 -20.81 -12.52 11.39
CA TRP A 223 -20.38 -13.57 12.33
C TRP A 223 -18.89 -13.36 12.65
N GLN A 224 -18.42 -13.97 13.74
CA GLN A 224 -17.01 -13.96 14.12
C GLN A 224 -16.66 -15.18 14.97
N ASN A 225 -15.36 -15.38 15.20
CA ASN A 225 -14.81 -16.09 16.34
C ASN A 225 -13.53 -15.37 16.81
N GLU A 226 -12.70 -16.01 17.64
CA GLU A 226 -11.46 -15.41 18.15
C GLU A 226 -10.43 -15.07 17.05
N ASN A 227 -10.49 -15.73 15.90
CA ASN A 227 -9.48 -15.61 14.83
C ASN A 227 -9.97 -14.80 13.62
N ILE A 228 -11.27 -14.77 13.35
CA ILE A 228 -11.84 -14.17 12.14
C ILE A 228 -13.13 -13.42 12.40
N ILE A 229 -13.36 -12.35 11.63
CA ILE A 229 -14.59 -11.56 11.63
C ILE A 229 -15.10 -11.36 10.21
N ALA A 230 -16.42 -11.33 10.04
CA ALA A 230 -17.07 -11.17 8.75
C ALA A 230 -18.01 -9.98 8.66
N PHE A 231 -17.99 -9.32 7.51
CA PHE A 231 -18.80 -8.14 7.22
C PHE A 231 -19.50 -8.25 5.87
N ASN A 232 -20.63 -7.55 5.73
CA ASN A 232 -21.08 -7.12 4.41
C ASN A 232 -20.20 -5.97 3.92
N PHE A 233 -19.87 -5.94 2.63
CA PHE A 233 -19.05 -4.89 2.03
C PHE A 233 -19.57 -3.48 2.35
N MET A 234 -20.88 -3.24 2.20
CA MET A 234 -21.43 -1.89 2.39
C MET A 234 -21.33 -1.44 3.85
N GLU A 235 -21.50 -2.34 4.82
CA GLU A 235 -21.33 -2.02 6.24
C GLU A 235 -19.89 -1.63 6.60
N LEU A 236 -18.93 -2.31 5.96
CA LEU A 236 -17.51 -2.11 6.19
C LEU A 236 -16.92 -0.93 5.42
N CYS A 237 -17.47 -0.58 4.25
CA CYS A 237 -16.87 0.39 3.33
C CYS A 237 -17.72 1.63 3.03
N SER A 238 -19.01 1.71 3.36
CA SER A 238 -19.83 2.91 3.05
C SER A 238 -19.88 3.96 4.17
N GLY A 239 -19.81 3.54 5.44
CA GLY A 239 -19.83 4.45 6.60
C GLY A 239 -18.55 5.28 6.77
N PRO A 240 -18.46 6.24 7.72
CA PRO A 240 -17.31 7.14 7.88
C PRO A 240 -16.06 6.39 8.40
N ARG A 241 -15.39 5.64 7.53
CA ARG A 241 -14.19 4.83 7.81
C ARG A 241 -12.93 5.55 7.39
N SER A 242 -11.88 5.27 8.15
CA SER A 242 -10.50 5.67 7.92
C SER A 242 -9.61 4.44 7.87
N GLN A 243 -8.39 4.60 7.35
CA GLN A 243 -7.39 3.52 7.34
C GLN A 243 -7.11 2.95 8.74
N ARG A 244 -7.19 3.78 9.79
CA ARG A 244 -6.99 3.34 11.18
C ARG A 244 -8.02 2.31 11.64
N ASP A 245 -9.25 2.37 11.15
CA ASP A 245 -10.27 1.38 11.48
C ASP A 245 -9.87 0.00 10.92
N TYR A 246 -9.30 -0.05 9.72
CA TYR A 246 -8.79 -1.29 9.12
C TYR A 246 -7.50 -1.78 9.79
N MET A 247 -6.60 -0.87 10.20
CA MET A 247 -5.43 -1.21 11.00
C MET A 247 -5.80 -1.95 12.30
N GLU A 248 -6.83 -1.48 13.01
CA GLU A 248 -7.30 -2.14 14.23
C GLU A 248 -7.87 -3.52 13.94
N LEU A 249 -8.75 -3.63 12.94
CA LEU A 249 -9.35 -4.91 12.56
C LEU A 249 -8.28 -5.94 12.18
N ALA A 250 -7.33 -5.57 11.32
CA ALA A 250 -6.24 -6.43 10.89
C ALA A 250 -5.21 -6.72 12.01
N SER A 251 -5.21 -5.94 13.10
CA SER A 251 -4.42 -6.23 14.31
C SER A 251 -5.10 -7.22 15.24
N ARG A 252 -6.44 -7.22 15.26
CA ARG A 252 -7.25 -8.00 16.20
C ARG A 252 -7.53 -9.40 15.69
N PHE A 253 -7.67 -9.56 14.37
CA PHE A 253 -8.04 -10.82 13.75
C PHE A 253 -6.94 -11.33 12.82
N ARG A 254 -6.79 -12.66 12.76
CA ARG A 254 -5.90 -13.34 11.81
C ARG A 254 -6.46 -13.33 10.39
N ALA A 255 -7.77 -13.18 10.25
CA ALA A 255 -8.44 -13.08 8.97
C ALA A 255 -9.70 -12.21 9.04
N ILE A 256 -10.07 -11.65 7.90
CA ILE A 256 -11.30 -10.87 7.72
C ILE A 256 -12.04 -11.43 6.50
N ALA A 257 -13.35 -11.67 6.64
CA ALA A 257 -14.20 -12.07 5.52
C ALA A 257 -15.09 -10.90 5.08
N VAL A 258 -15.16 -10.66 3.77
CA VAL A 258 -15.98 -9.60 3.17
C VAL A 258 -16.94 -10.21 2.16
N HIS A 259 -18.23 -10.07 2.43
CA HIS A 259 -19.30 -10.56 1.56
C HIS A 259 -19.85 -9.45 0.66
N GLN A 260 -20.22 -9.81 -0.57
CA GLN A 260 -20.86 -8.91 -1.55
C GLN A 260 -20.02 -7.70 -1.94
N VAL A 261 -18.73 -7.91 -2.25
CA VAL A 261 -17.94 -6.86 -2.92
C VAL A 261 -18.53 -6.61 -4.30
N PRO A 262 -19.01 -5.38 -4.60
CA PRO A 262 -19.64 -5.07 -5.86
C PRO A 262 -18.59 -4.90 -6.97
N GLU A 263 -19.04 -4.97 -8.22
CA GLU A 263 -18.28 -4.40 -9.33
C GLU A 263 -18.30 -2.87 -9.24
N PHE A 264 -17.13 -2.25 -9.17
CA PHE A 264 -16.96 -0.80 -9.25
C PHE A 264 -16.99 -0.36 -10.73
N SER A 265 -18.18 -0.33 -11.29
CA SER A 265 -18.44 0.10 -12.67
C SER A 265 -18.40 1.64 -12.81
N TYR A 266 -18.12 2.11 -14.03
CA TYR A 266 -18.24 3.53 -14.37
C TYR A 266 -19.65 3.85 -14.88
N ILE A 267 -20.11 5.07 -14.66
CA ILE A 267 -21.31 5.59 -15.32
C ILE A 267 -20.88 6.70 -16.28
N PRO A 268 -21.26 6.64 -17.56
CA PRO A 268 -20.96 7.73 -18.48
C PRO A 268 -21.65 9.04 -18.05
N ASP A 269 -20.93 10.15 -18.20
CA ASP A 269 -21.19 11.53 -17.70
C ASP A 269 -22.62 12.10 -17.81
N LYS A 270 -23.54 11.46 -18.54
CA LYS A 270 -24.90 11.98 -18.77
C LYS A 270 -25.82 11.94 -17.53
N GLU A 271 -25.48 11.18 -16.50
CA GLU A 271 -26.34 11.04 -15.30
C GLU A 271 -25.88 11.84 -14.07
N LEU A 272 -24.68 12.45 -14.09
CA LEU A 272 -24.16 13.21 -12.94
C LEU A 272 -24.49 14.71 -12.99
N VAL A 273 -25.09 15.21 -14.09
CA VAL A 273 -25.48 16.62 -14.24
C VAL A 273 -26.96 16.84 -13.89
N HIS A 274 -27.32 16.58 -12.64
CA HIS A 274 -28.54 17.16 -12.06
C HIS A 274 -28.25 17.67 -10.64
N GLY A 275 -27.44 18.71 -10.57
CA GLY A 275 -27.31 19.61 -9.43
C GLY A 275 -27.21 21.03 -9.98
N VAL A 276 -28.14 21.88 -9.59
CA VAL A 276 -28.36 23.23 -10.12
C VAL A 276 -27.16 24.12 -9.77
N GLU A 277 -26.43 24.61 -10.78
CA GLU A 277 -25.93 25.99 -10.87
C GLU A 277 -25.24 26.20 -12.23
N GLU A 278 -25.79 27.13 -13.00
CA GLU A 278 -25.25 27.61 -14.27
C GLU A 278 -23.89 28.29 -14.05
N SER A 279 -23.03 28.20 -15.06
CA SER A 279 -21.80 28.99 -15.27
C SER A 279 -20.47 28.52 -14.66
N TYR A 280 -20.03 27.29 -14.98
CA TYR A 280 -18.60 26.98 -15.11
C TYR A 280 -18.33 26.07 -16.31
N GLN A 281 -17.83 26.62 -17.42
CA GLN A 281 -17.27 25.82 -18.51
C GLN A 281 -15.88 25.33 -18.09
N ARG A 282 -15.81 24.15 -17.45
CA ARG A 282 -14.55 23.40 -17.37
C ARG A 282 -14.35 22.64 -18.69
N GLU A 283 -13.14 22.67 -19.22
CA GLU A 283 -12.73 21.79 -20.33
C GLU A 283 -13.19 20.37 -20.00
N GLN A 284 -13.95 19.76 -20.91
CA GLN A 284 -14.54 18.44 -20.78
C GLN A 284 -13.45 17.36 -20.74
N GLN A 285 -12.76 17.21 -19.61
CA GLN A 285 -12.11 15.95 -19.29
C GLN A 285 -13.23 14.98 -18.93
N GLN A 286 -13.54 14.05 -19.83
CA GLN A 286 -14.45 12.93 -19.59
C GLN A 286 -13.94 12.15 -18.37
N LEU A 287 -14.47 12.48 -17.18
CA LEU A 287 -14.05 11.89 -15.92
C LEU A 287 -14.90 10.64 -15.69
N TYR A 288 -14.35 9.48 -16.04
CA TYR A 288 -14.99 8.19 -15.78
C TYR A 288 -14.84 7.83 -14.29
N VAL A 289 -15.75 8.34 -13.46
CA VAL A 289 -15.81 8.14 -12.00
C VAL A 289 -16.85 7.06 -11.66
N SER A 290 -16.56 6.18 -10.70
CA SER A 290 -17.56 5.22 -10.18
C SER A 290 -18.49 5.88 -9.16
N LYS A 291 -19.77 5.47 -9.09
CA LYS A 291 -20.67 5.84 -7.98
C LYS A 291 -20.14 5.39 -6.61
N LEU A 292 -19.29 4.37 -6.60
CA LEU A 292 -18.73 3.75 -5.40
C LEU A 292 -17.23 4.05 -5.23
N ASP A 293 -16.71 5.14 -5.80
CA ASP A 293 -15.28 5.46 -5.77
C ASP A 293 -14.73 5.62 -4.33
N ASN A 294 -15.56 6.10 -3.39
CA ASN A 294 -15.16 6.22 -1.98
C ASN A 294 -15.07 4.84 -1.30
N GLU A 295 -16.04 3.97 -1.55
CA GLU A 295 -16.06 2.59 -1.10
C GLU A 295 -14.90 1.80 -1.73
N ALA A 296 -14.57 2.09 -2.99
CA ALA A 296 -13.46 1.50 -3.71
C ALA A 296 -12.11 1.91 -3.09
N ARG A 297 -11.91 3.19 -2.74
CA ARG A 297 -10.73 3.65 -1.97
C ARG A 297 -10.62 2.95 -0.62
N ARG A 298 -11.75 2.78 0.08
CA ARG A 298 -11.80 2.09 1.37
C ARG A 298 -11.51 0.61 1.25
N PHE A 299 -11.96 -0.03 0.17
CA PHE A 299 -11.62 -1.41 -0.13
C PHE A 299 -10.13 -1.58 -0.40
N ILE A 300 -9.51 -0.67 -1.17
CA ILE A 300 -8.04 -0.65 -1.37
C ILE A 300 -7.35 -0.53 -0.01
N ALA A 301 -7.76 0.40 0.85
CA ALA A 301 -7.17 0.58 2.17
C ALA A 301 -7.31 -0.69 3.05
N LEU A 302 -8.46 -1.36 3.02
CA LEU A 302 -8.66 -2.63 3.73
C LEU A 302 -7.73 -3.73 3.22
N VAL A 303 -7.67 -3.94 1.90
CA VAL A 303 -6.78 -4.93 1.28
C VAL A 303 -5.34 -4.63 1.62
N ASP A 304 -4.96 -3.35 1.61
CA ASP A 304 -3.61 -2.92 1.90
C ASP A 304 -3.22 -3.25 3.36
N GLU A 305 -4.05 -2.89 4.33
CA GLU A 305 -3.82 -3.19 5.75
C GLU A 305 -3.79 -4.69 6.04
N CYS A 306 -4.67 -5.46 5.41
CA CYS A 306 -4.68 -6.91 5.56
C CYS A 306 -3.41 -7.53 4.98
N TYR A 307 -2.97 -7.06 3.80
CA TYR A 307 -1.75 -7.52 3.15
C TYR A 307 -0.51 -7.24 4.02
N ASP A 308 -0.37 -6.03 4.52
CA ASP A 308 0.83 -5.58 5.24
C ASP A 308 0.99 -6.24 6.62
N ARG A 309 -0.12 -6.70 7.22
CA ARG A 309 -0.15 -7.37 8.53
C ARG A 309 -0.22 -8.90 8.46
N ASN A 310 -0.18 -9.49 7.27
CA ASN A 310 -0.43 -10.93 7.08
C ASN A 310 -1.80 -11.38 7.64
N CYS A 311 -2.82 -10.51 7.57
CA CYS A 311 -4.20 -10.82 7.94
C CYS A 311 -4.94 -11.34 6.69
N LEU A 312 -5.33 -12.62 6.67
CA LEU A 312 -5.92 -13.22 5.47
C LEU A 312 -7.27 -12.58 5.13
N LEU A 313 -7.47 -12.20 3.87
CA LEU A 313 -8.74 -11.66 3.39
C LEU A 313 -9.50 -12.71 2.57
N LEU A 314 -10.68 -13.09 3.06
CA LEU A 314 -11.62 -13.95 2.33
C LEU A 314 -12.68 -13.06 1.70
N VAL A 315 -12.91 -13.21 0.40
CA VAL A 315 -13.76 -12.29 -0.35
C VAL A 315 -14.83 -13.06 -1.10
N SER A 316 -16.08 -12.61 -1.01
CA SER A 316 -17.14 -12.94 -1.96
C SER A 316 -17.46 -11.69 -2.77
N ALA A 317 -17.31 -11.77 -4.10
CA ALA A 317 -17.43 -10.64 -5.01
C ALA A 317 -18.25 -10.98 -6.25
N GLN A 318 -18.84 -9.96 -6.88
CA GLN A 318 -19.69 -10.13 -8.06
C GLN A 318 -18.92 -10.55 -9.32
N VAL A 319 -17.67 -10.09 -9.43
CA VAL A 319 -16.80 -10.26 -10.60
C VAL A 319 -15.42 -10.76 -10.18
N PRO A 320 -14.60 -11.32 -11.09
CA PRO A 320 -13.21 -11.65 -10.79
C PRO A 320 -12.39 -10.40 -10.40
N PRO A 321 -11.24 -10.54 -9.70
CA PRO A 321 -10.42 -9.41 -9.27
C PRO A 321 -10.07 -8.43 -10.39
N GLU A 322 -9.71 -8.90 -11.59
CA GLU A 322 -9.34 -8.04 -12.71
C GLU A 322 -10.47 -7.13 -13.19
N GLN A 323 -11.72 -7.54 -12.91
CA GLN A 323 -12.92 -6.83 -13.34
C GLN A 323 -13.53 -6.00 -12.21
N LEU A 324 -12.97 -6.04 -10.99
CA LEU A 324 -13.51 -5.31 -9.84
C LEU A 324 -13.63 -3.81 -10.11
N TYR A 325 -12.69 -3.19 -10.83
CA TYR A 325 -12.71 -1.74 -11.09
C TYR A 325 -12.61 -1.43 -12.57
N GLN A 326 -13.70 -0.89 -13.12
CA GLN A 326 -13.82 -0.53 -14.55
C GLN A 326 -13.71 0.98 -14.80
N ALA A 327 -13.70 1.79 -13.73
CA ALA A 327 -13.51 3.24 -13.83
C ALA A 327 -12.03 3.60 -14.04
N ARG A 328 -11.73 4.88 -14.34
CA ARG A 328 -10.35 5.33 -14.64
C ARG A 328 -9.61 5.91 -13.45
N GLN A 329 -10.32 6.50 -12.50
CA GLN A 329 -9.70 7.34 -11.46
C GLN A 329 -8.77 6.55 -10.52
N LEU A 330 -9.14 5.33 -10.14
CA LEU A 330 -8.37 4.47 -9.23
C LEU A 330 -7.75 3.27 -9.94
N ALA A 331 -7.61 3.29 -11.27
CA ALA A 331 -7.12 2.14 -12.04
C ALA A 331 -5.74 1.64 -11.58
N VAL A 332 -4.80 2.57 -11.34
CA VAL A 332 -3.44 2.22 -10.86
C VAL A 332 -3.46 1.63 -9.44
N PRO A 333 -4.10 2.27 -8.43
CA PRO A 333 -4.32 1.66 -7.12
C PRO A 333 -5.03 0.30 -7.18
N PHE A 334 -6.03 0.12 -8.04
CA PHE A 334 -6.75 -1.15 -8.16
C PHE A 334 -5.90 -2.26 -8.77
N GLN A 335 -5.05 -1.96 -9.74
CA GLN A 335 -4.12 -2.94 -10.27
C GLN A 335 -3.13 -3.42 -9.17
N ARG A 336 -2.75 -2.55 -8.23
CA ARG A 336 -2.03 -2.96 -7.01
C ARG A 336 -2.89 -3.83 -6.10
N CYS A 337 -4.10 -3.38 -5.77
CA CYS A 337 -5.06 -4.11 -4.95
C CYS A 337 -5.30 -5.53 -5.46
N ASN A 338 -5.53 -5.69 -6.78
CA ASN A 338 -5.73 -6.97 -7.44
C ASN A 338 -4.53 -7.91 -7.26
N SER A 339 -3.31 -7.38 -7.34
CA SER A 339 -2.13 -8.18 -7.07
C SER A 339 -2.07 -8.70 -5.65
N ARG A 340 -2.39 -7.85 -4.67
CA ARG A 340 -2.36 -8.21 -3.24
C ARG A 340 -3.42 -9.29 -2.98
N LEU A 341 -4.64 -9.09 -3.48
CA LEU A 341 -5.70 -10.11 -3.44
C LEU A 341 -5.23 -11.46 -3.99
N TYR A 342 -4.53 -11.45 -5.13
CA TYR A 342 -3.99 -12.66 -5.75
C TYR A 342 -2.88 -13.33 -4.95
N GLU A 343 -2.04 -12.55 -4.28
CA GLU A 343 -0.95 -13.06 -3.47
C GLU A 343 -1.47 -13.69 -2.18
N MET A 344 -2.47 -13.06 -1.55
CA MET A 344 -3.16 -13.55 -0.37
C MET A 344 -3.86 -14.89 -0.60
N GLN A 345 -4.14 -15.27 -1.85
CA GLN A 345 -4.66 -16.60 -2.19
C GLN A 345 -3.69 -17.75 -1.89
N ARG A 346 -2.43 -17.45 -1.52
CA ARG A 346 -1.36 -18.44 -1.27
C ARG A 346 -0.96 -18.54 0.19
N TRP A 347 -1.56 -17.72 1.05
CA TRP A 347 -1.23 -17.66 2.47
C TRP A 347 -1.79 -18.84 3.25
#